data_AF-A0A9W9ZAP0-F1
#
_entry.id   AF-A0A9W9ZAP0-F1
#
_cell.length_a   1.000
_cell.length_b   1.000
_cell.length_c   1.000
_cell.angle_alpha   90.00
_cell.angle_beta   90.00
_cell.angle_gamma   90.00
#
_symmetry.space_group_name_H-M   'P 1'
#
loop_
_entity.id
_entity.type
_entity.pdbx_description
1 polymer ?
#
loop_
_entity_poly.entity_id
_entity_poly.type
_entity_poly.pdbx_seq_one_letter_code
_entity_poly.pdbx_strand_id
1 'polypeptide(L)'
;MDGYFLHLGMLNQLLTLSHQLNSDAFNLTNHKYMAHQTALLYQSVNQAGSPLVDYKKNIESNFKSLKAGLVPKDKESVPKLPQAQKEWISSVTANILDNVQSLPQASLNR
;
A
#
# COMPACT_ATOMS: atom_id res chain seq x y z
N MET A 1 9.16 -4.42 26.62
CA MET A 1 7.91 -4.91 26.02
C MET A 1 7.38 -3.97 24.94
N ASP A 2 7.51 -2.65 25.08
CA ASP A 2 6.89 -1.67 24.18
C ASP A 2 7.33 -1.77 22.72
N GLY A 3 8.61 -2.04 22.46
CA GLY A 3 9.12 -2.18 21.08
C GLY A 3 8.48 -3.34 20.29
N TYR A 4 8.08 -4.42 20.96
CA TYR A 4 7.44 -5.57 20.31
C TYR A 4 6.00 -5.24 19.89
N PHE A 5 5.22 -4.61 20.77
CA PHE A 5 3.86 -4.18 20.45
C PHE A 5 3.84 -3.11 19.35
N LEU A 6 4.80 -2.17 19.37
CA LEU A 6 4.96 -1.18 18.30
C LEU A 6 5.28 -1.86 16.97
N HIS A 7 6.19 -2.84 16.96
CA HIS A 7 6.52 -3.59 15.76
C HIS A 7 5.33 -4.39 15.21
N LEU A 8 4.61 -5.13 16.07
CA LEU A 8 3.39 -5.84 15.67
C LEU A 8 2.30 -4.90 15.15
N GLY A 9 2.11 -3.75 15.79
CA GLY A 9 1.15 -2.75 15.34
C GLY A 9 1.46 -2.25 13.93
N MET A 10 2.74 -1.96 13.67
CA MET A 10 3.23 -1.55 12.36
C MET A 10 3.03 -2.65 11.29
N LEU A 11 3.38 -3.91 11.60
CA LEU A 11 3.16 -5.03 10.66
C LEU A 11 1.67 -5.22 10.35
N ASN A 12 0.80 -5.16 11.37
CA ASN A 12 -0.64 -5.23 11.18
C ASN A 12 -1.15 -4.08 10.30
N GLN A 13 -0.66 -2.86 10.51
CA GLN A 13 -1.02 -1.72 9.68
C GLN A 13 -0.64 -1.94 8.21
N LEU A 14 0.55 -2.48 7.93
CA LEU A 14 0.98 -2.84 6.57
C LEU A 14 0.08 -3.89 5.94
N LEU A 15 -0.27 -4.96 6.68
CA LEU A 15 -1.18 -6.01 6.21
C LEU A 15 -2.56 -5.44 5.90
N THR A 16 -3.16 -4.70 6.83
CA THR A 16 -4.48 -4.10 6.68
C THR A 16 -4.54 -3.14 5.50
N LEU A 17 -3.57 -2.23 5.39
CA LEU A 17 -3.53 -1.28 4.27
C LEU A 17 -3.32 -2.00 2.93
N SER A 18 -2.48 -3.03 2.88
CA SER A 18 -2.24 -3.78 1.65
C SER A 18 -3.50 -4.52 1.17
N HIS A 19 -4.21 -5.19 2.07
CA HIS A 19 -5.49 -5.83 1.74
C HIS A 19 -6.57 -4.82 1.32
N GLN A 20 -6.71 -3.73 2.07
CA GLN A 20 -7.70 -2.69 1.77
C GLN A 20 -7.44 -2.07 0.40
N LEU A 21 -6.20 -1.67 0.12
CA LEU A 21 -5.82 -1.01 -1.13
C LEU A 21 -6.01 -1.94 -2.33
N ASN A 22 -5.67 -3.22 -2.19
CA ASN A 22 -5.90 -4.22 -3.23
C ASN A 22 -7.40 -4.38 -3.51
N SER A 23 -8.20 -4.64 -2.48
CA SER A 23 -9.66 -4.77 -2.62
C SER A 23 -10.27 -3.52 -3.26
N ASP A 24 -9.91 -2.33 -2.77
CA ASP A 24 -10.50 -1.08 -3.24
C ASP A 24 -10.18 -0.78 -4.71
N ALA A 25 -9.01 -1.18 -5.20
CA ALA A 25 -8.62 -1.01 -6.60
C ALA A 25 -9.53 -1.79 -7.58
N PHE A 26 -10.11 -2.91 -7.16
CA PHE A 26 -10.93 -3.76 -8.01
C PHE A 26 -12.43 -3.63 -7.72
N ASN A 27 -12.80 -3.36 -6.46
CA ASN A 27 -14.18 -3.43 -6.00
C ASN A 27 -14.89 -2.08 -5.89
N LEU A 28 -14.15 -0.96 -5.78
CA LEU A 28 -14.78 0.35 -5.70
C LEU A 28 -15.26 0.84 -7.07
N THR A 29 -16.43 1.45 -7.07
CA THR A 29 -16.95 2.18 -8.23
C THR A 29 -16.37 3.60 -8.32
N ASN A 30 -15.84 4.12 -7.20
CA ASN A 30 -15.22 5.44 -7.07
C ASN A 30 -13.84 5.33 -6.39
N HIS A 31 -12.80 5.69 -7.12
CA HIS A 31 -11.41 5.57 -6.69
C HIS A 31 -10.79 6.89 -6.21
N LYS A 32 -11.60 7.92 -5.88
CA LYS A 32 -11.10 9.25 -5.49
C LYS A 32 -10.08 9.25 -4.35
N TYR A 33 -10.12 8.23 -3.48
CA TYR A 33 -9.23 8.12 -2.33
C TYR A 33 -8.02 7.20 -2.54
N MET A 34 -7.89 6.55 -3.70
CA MET A 34 -6.79 5.60 -3.94
C MET A 34 -5.41 6.24 -3.79
N ALA A 35 -5.24 7.49 -4.24
CA ALA A 35 -3.99 8.22 -4.03
C ALA A 35 -3.71 8.47 -2.53
N HIS A 36 -4.74 8.80 -1.74
CA HIS A 36 -4.57 9.01 -0.31
C HIS A 36 -4.24 7.69 0.41
N GLN A 37 -4.98 6.63 0.13
CA GLN A 37 -4.71 5.31 0.71
C GLN A 37 -3.30 4.80 0.35
N THR A 38 -2.84 5.02 -0.89
CA THR A 38 -1.47 4.69 -1.29
C THR A 38 -0.43 5.51 -0.53
N ALA A 39 -0.72 6.78 -0.22
CA ALA A 39 0.16 7.61 0.61
C ALA A 39 0.24 7.10 2.06
N LEU A 40 -0.85 6.56 2.62
CA LEU A 40 -0.83 5.91 3.93
C LEU A 40 0.04 4.64 3.90
N LEU A 41 -0.07 3.82 2.85
CA LEU A 41 0.81 2.65 2.68
C LEU A 41 2.27 3.08 2.60
N TYR A 42 2.59 4.12 1.84
CA TYR A 42 3.94 4.71 1.79
C TYR A 42 4.44 5.12 3.18
N GLN A 43 3.61 5.78 3.98
CA GLN A 43 4.00 6.19 5.34
C GLN A 43 4.32 4.97 6.21
N SER A 44 3.49 3.92 6.17
CA SER A 44 3.74 2.68 6.91
C SER A 44 5.01 1.97 6.45
N VAL A 45 5.23 1.89 5.13
CA VAL A 45 6.46 1.32 4.54
C VAL A 45 7.69 2.12 4.97
N ASN A 46 7.61 3.44 4.97
CA ASN A 46 8.71 4.30 5.38
C ASN A 46 9.02 4.18 6.88
N GLN A 47 8.02 3.97 7.72
CA GLN A 47 8.20 3.71 9.16
C GLN A 47 8.85 2.35 9.44
N ALA A 48 8.54 1.32 8.63
CA ALA A 48 9.12 -0.01 8.76
C ALA A 48 10.60 -0.10 8.39
N GLY A 49 11.11 0.85 7.62
CA GLY A 49 12.54 0.96 7.33
C GLY A 49 13.07 -0.22 6.50
N SER A 50 14.25 -0.71 6.88
CA SER A 50 15.04 -1.69 6.10
C SER A 50 14.57 -3.12 6.36
N PRO A 51 13.38 -3.48 5.84
CA PRO A 51 13.28 -4.45 4.74
C PRO A 51 12.36 -3.99 3.59
N LEU A 52 11.68 -2.86 3.74
CA LEU A 52 10.66 -2.39 2.79
C LEU A 52 11.10 -1.18 1.95
N VAL A 53 12.39 -0.82 1.99
CA VAL A 53 12.94 0.35 1.29
C VAL A 53 12.72 0.33 -0.22
N ASP A 54 12.68 -0.85 -0.84
CA ASP A 54 12.43 -0.97 -2.27
C ASP A 54 10.96 -0.71 -2.62
N TYR A 55 10.04 -1.11 -1.74
CA TYR A 55 8.62 -0.74 -1.87
C TYR A 55 8.40 0.75 -1.71
N LYS A 56 9.15 1.40 -0.81
CA LYS A 56 9.12 2.86 -0.69
C LYS A 56 9.43 3.54 -2.04
N LYS A 57 10.56 3.17 -2.66
CA LYS A 57 11.00 3.70 -3.96
C LYS A 57 10.02 3.36 -5.08
N ASN A 58 9.47 2.15 -5.06
CA ASN A 58 8.46 1.72 -6.02
C ASN A 58 7.20 2.60 -5.93
N ILE A 59 6.72 2.88 -4.72
CA ILE A 59 5.57 3.75 -4.51
C ILE A 59 5.88 5.18 -4.97
N GLU A 60 7.03 5.74 -4.59
CA GLU A 60 7.46 7.09 -5.01
C GLU A 60 7.48 7.26 -6.54
N SER A 61 8.08 6.29 -7.26
CA SER A 61 8.21 6.34 -8.72
C SER A 61 6.87 6.24 -9.46
N ASN A 62 5.90 5.51 -8.91
CA ASN A 62 4.60 5.29 -9.54
C ASN A 62 3.51 6.27 -9.07
N PHE A 63 3.71 6.96 -7.94
CA PHE A 63 2.69 7.81 -7.33
C PHE A 63 2.20 8.95 -8.22
N LYS A 64 3.09 9.54 -9.04
CA LYS A 64 2.70 10.59 -9.99
C LYS A 64 1.77 10.05 -11.08
N SER A 65 2.06 8.86 -11.61
CA SER A 65 1.22 8.17 -12.58
C SER A 65 -0.15 7.85 -11.98
N LEU A 66 -0.18 7.27 -10.78
CA LEU A 66 -1.40 6.97 -10.04
C LEU A 66 -2.33 8.19 -9.95
N LYS A 67 -1.81 9.33 -9.48
CA LYS A 67 -2.59 10.56 -9.38
C LYS A 67 -3.14 11.03 -10.72
N ALA A 68 -2.34 10.95 -11.79
CA ALA A 68 -2.77 11.34 -13.12
C ALA A 68 -3.90 10.46 -13.65
N GLY A 69 -3.87 9.14 -13.35
CA GLY A 69 -4.93 8.20 -13.75
C GLY A 69 -6.26 8.42 -13.04
N LEU A 70 -6.26 9.08 -11.89
CA LEU A 70 -7.46 9.39 -11.12
C LEU A 70 -8.16 10.69 -11.55
N VAL A 71 -7.55 11.49 -12.42
CA VAL A 71 -8.17 12.72 -12.94
C VAL A 71 -9.31 12.33 -13.89
N PRO A 72 -10.57 12.66 -13.58
CA PRO A 72 -11.68 12.40 -14.49
C PRO A 72 -11.50 13.14 -15.81
N LYS A 73 -11.89 12.51 -16.92
CA LYS A 73 -11.86 13.14 -18.25
C LYS A 73 -12.91 14.24 -18.40
N ASP A 74 -14.05 14.08 -17.71
CA ASP A 74 -15.19 14.97 -17.73
C ASP A 74 -15.58 15.35 -16.30
N LYS A 75 -16.19 16.53 -16.09
CA LYS A 75 -16.55 17.04 -14.76
C LYS A 75 -17.55 16.15 -14.01
N GLU A 76 -18.37 15.39 -14.73
CA GLU A 76 -19.40 14.49 -14.19
C GLU A 76 -18.89 13.06 -14.00
N SER A 77 -17.69 12.76 -14.52
CA SER A 77 -17.10 11.42 -14.42
C SER A 77 -16.53 11.16 -13.02
N VAL A 78 -16.77 9.96 -12.53
CA VAL A 78 -16.22 9.48 -11.27
C VAL A 78 -14.75 9.04 -11.47
N PRO A 79 -13.81 9.43 -10.60
CA PRO A 79 -12.43 8.94 -10.64
C PRO A 79 -12.37 7.41 -10.67
N LYS A 80 -11.71 6.85 -11.68
CA LYS A 80 -11.48 5.41 -11.79
C LYS A 80 -10.04 5.12 -12.15
N LEU A 81 -9.45 4.15 -11.45
CA LEU A 81 -8.13 3.67 -11.80
C LEU A 81 -8.13 2.98 -13.17
N PRO A 82 -7.22 3.37 -14.08
CA PRO A 82 -6.88 2.57 -15.25
C PRO A 82 -6.38 1.19 -14.86
N GLN A 83 -6.59 0.20 -15.74
CA GLN A 83 -6.25 -1.19 -15.49
C GLN A 83 -4.78 -1.39 -15.08
N ALA A 84 -3.83 -0.75 -15.77
CA ALA A 84 -2.41 -0.82 -15.43
C ALA A 84 -2.09 -0.36 -14.00
N GLN A 85 -2.84 0.62 -13.48
CA GLN A 85 -2.66 1.10 -12.09
C GLN A 85 -3.24 0.14 -11.07
N LYS A 86 -4.35 -0.54 -11.42
CA LYS A 86 -4.91 -1.62 -10.59
C LYS A 86 -3.96 -2.79 -10.49
N GLU A 87 -3.37 -3.20 -11.61
CA GLU A 87 -2.37 -4.27 -11.66
C GLU A 87 -1.12 -3.92 -10.85
N TRP A 88 -0.63 -2.69 -10.98
CA TRP A 88 0.47 -2.20 -10.16
C TRP A 88 0.14 -2.21 -8.66
N ILE A 89 -1.03 -1.71 -8.26
CA ILE A 89 -1.49 -1.77 -6.86
C ILE A 89 -1.56 -3.21 -6.38
N SER A 90 -2.09 -4.11 -7.20
CA SER A 90 -2.19 -5.53 -6.87
C SER A 90 -0.81 -6.14 -6.63
N SER A 91 0.14 -5.88 -7.53
CA SER A 91 1.50 -6.39 -7.43
C SER A 91 2.24 -5.84 -6.20
N VAL A 92 2.22 -4.52 -5.98
CA VAL A 92 2.94 -3.92 -4.85
C VAL A 92 2.37 -4.37 -3.51
N THR A 93 1.04 -4.51 -3.40
CA THR A 93 0.40 -4.98 -2.17
C THR A 93 0.66 -6.46 -1.92
N ALA A 94 0.60 -7.32 -2.95
CA ALA A 94 0.94 -8.74 -2.83
C ALA A 94 2.40 -8.93 -2.36
N ASN A 95 3.35 -8.23 -2.99
CA ASN A 95 4.76 -8.33 -2.62
C ASN A 95 5.04 -7.85 -1.18
N ILE A 96 4.34 -6.80 -0.71
CA ILE A 96 4.43 -6.34 0.67
C ILE A 96 3.87 -7.40 1.62
N LEU A 97 2.72 -8.01 1.30
CA LEU A 97 2.13 -9.07 2.11
C LEU A 97 3.08 -10.28 2.24
N ASP A 98 3.62 -10.75 1.12
CA ASP A 98 4.57 -11.88 1.09
C ASP A 98 5.81 -11.56 1.94
N ASN A 99 6.36 -10.34 1.80
CA ASN A 99 7.52 -9.94 2.57
C ASN A 99 7.20 -9.87 4.07
N VAL A 100 6.10 -9.21 4.46
CA VAL A 100 5.68 -9.09 5.86
C VAL A 100 5.39 -10.44 6.51
N GLN A 101 4.78 -11.38 5.77
CA GLN A 101 4.52 -12.74 6.26
C GLN A 101 5.80 -13.59 6.39
N SER A 102 6.82 -13.29 5.58
CA SER A 102 8.13 -13.95 5.66
C SER A 102 9.02 -13.43 6.80
N LEU A 103 8.70 -12.25 7.37
CA LEU A 103 9.47 -11.71 8.49
C LEU A 103 9.25 -12.60 9.72
N PRO A 104 10.33 -12.98 10.45
CA PRO A 104 10.17 -13.69 11.70
C PRO A 104 9.34 -12.82 12.66
N GLN A 105 8.23 -13.36 13.18
CA GLN A 105 7.29 -12.67 14.09
C GLN A 105 7.88 -12.44 15.50
N ALA A 106 9.15 -12.04 15.58
CA ALA A 106 10.10 -12.29 16.65
C ALA A 106 10.63 -13.72 16.67
N SER A 107 11.94 -13.85 16.53
CA SER A 107 12.66 -14.94 17.18
C SER A 107 12.32 -14.91 18.67
N LEU A 108 11.46 -15.85 19.07
CA LEU A 108 11.23 -16.28 20.43
C LEU A 108 12.58 -16.37 21.19
N ASN A 109 12.65 -15.70 22.33
CA ASN A 109 13.71 -15.79 23.34
C ASN A 109 15.06 -15.14 22.98
N ARG A 110 15.32 -13.95 23.53
CA ARG A 110 16.54 -13.70 24.30
C ARG A 110 16.23 -12.78 25.48
#